data_AF-A0A2Z5R3Q3-F1
#
_entry.id   AF-A0A2Z5R3Q3-F1
#
_cell.length_a   1.000
_cell.length_b   1.000
_cell.length_c   1.000
_cell.angle_alpha   90.00
_cell.angle_beta   90.00
_cell.angle_gamma   90.00
#
_symmetry.space_group_name_H-M   'P 1'
#
loop_
_entity.id
_entity.type
_entity.pdbx_description
1 polymer ?
#
loop_
_entity_poly.entity_id
_entity_poly.type
_entity_poly.pdbx_seq_one_letter_code
_entity_poly.pdbx_strand_id
1 'polypeptide(L)'
;MQDTPENRYPAQVINLSFGSYLNSGSKCFKGYQDIFDELHAKGIVVVASAGNKNLDVKYFTPANCNHVISVSSTTRMGERPVASYGSSVSISAPGGTHAPNQGIFSTFNTGMISVGEHNYSENAGTSMAAPHISAIAALAKSVNPDATPDRILSAMQKSAQNRPIQNCDQYSCGPGIVDAGKTLEYLDNPVKNPDPWNNGPIFYDIHKNMPFYQEIQWIGAQGITTGYPDGTFHPADNVERGAMAAFFYRYAGQPEYVMPSTSPFRDVSVGSSFYREITWLHSTGIANGWQDGTYRPVDPIRRDAMAAFIYRYAHKK
;
A
#
# COMPACT_ATOMS: atom_id res chain seq x y z
N MET A 1 7.07 -29.65 -17.75
CA MET A 1 8.39 -29.07 -18.07
C MET A 1 9.43 -30.07 -17.61
N GLN A 2 10.14 -30.73 -18.52
CA GLN A 2 11.08 -31.81 -18.16
C GLN A 2 12.54 -31.51 -18.55
N ASP A 3 12.84 -30.31 -19.06
CA ASP A 3 14.18 -29.95 -19.58
C ASP A 3 14.72 -28.58 -19.10
N THR A 4 14.17 -28.00 -18.03
CA THR A 4 14.70 -26.74 -17.48
C THR A 4 15.90 -27.05 -16.58
N PRO A 5 17.09 -26.44 -16.80
CA PRO A 5 18.25 -26.65 -15.92
C PRO A 5 17.92 -26.30 -14.46
N GLU A 6 18.47 -27.08 -13.52
CA GLU A 6 18.31 -26.83 -12.09
C GLU A 6 18.91 -25.46 -11.71
N ASN A 7 18.08 -24.55 -11.20
CA ASN A 7 18.56 -23.28 -10.69
C ASN A 7 19.07 -23.44 -9.25
N ARG A 8 20.40 -23.53 -9.09
CA ARG A 8 21.06 -23.63 -7.77
C ARG A 8 20.91 -22.40 -6.89
N TYR A 9 20.55 -21.25 -7.47
CA TYR A 9 20.39 -19.98 -6.77
C TYR A 9 19.05 -19.33 -7.14
N PRO A 10 17.92 -19.90 -6.66
CA PRO A 10 16.60 -19.36 -6.96
C PRO A 10 16.48 -17.94 -6.40
N ALA A 11 16.14 -17.00 -7.29
CA ALA A 11 15.94 -15.60 -6.89
C ALA A 11 14.75 -15.49 -5.94
N GLN A 12 14.92 -14.73 -4.86
CA GLN A 12 13.85 -14.38 -3.92
C GLN A 12 13.17 -13.05 -4.28
N VAL A 13 13.84 -12.22 -5.09
CA VAL A 13 13.37 -10.93 -5.58
C VAL A 13 13.77 -10.78 -7.05
N ILE A 14 12.83 -10.36 -7.90
CA ILE A 14 13.04 -10.14 -9.33
C ILE A 14 12.73 -8.68 -9.66
N ASN A 15 13.69 -7.97 -10.24
CA ASN A 15 13.54 -6.58 -10.66
C ASN A 15 13.33 -6.47 -12.18
N LEU A 16 12.20 -5.89 -12.58
CA LEU A 16 11.81 -5.66 -13.97
C LEU A 16 11.78 -4.14 -14.26
N SER A 17 12.94 -3.54 -14.45
CA SER A 17 13.09 -2.11 -14.83
C SER A 17 12.78 -1.85 -16.32
N PHE A 18 11.80 -2.56 -16.88
CA PHE A 18 11.33 -2.43 -18.26
C PHE A 18 9.80 -2.51 -18.29
N GLY A 19 9.23 -2.13 -19.43
CA GLY A 19 7.80 -2.31 -19.69
C GLY A 19 7.44 -2.05 -21.14
N SER A 20 6.23 -2.41 -21.52
CA SER A 20 5.67 -2.19 -22.85
C SER A 20 4.30 -1.54 -22.77
N TYR A 21 4.04 -0.61 -23.69
CA TYR A 21 2.75 0.06 -23.83
C TYR A 21 1.74 -0.86 -24.54
N LEU A 22 0.55 -1.00 -23.97
CA LEU A 22 -0.54 -1.80 -24.50
C LEU A 22 -1.46 -0.92 -25.37
N ASN A 23 -1.43 -1.13 -26.69
CA ASN A 23 -2.23 -0.37 -27.66
C ASN A 23 -3.75 -0.66 -27.57
N SER A 24 -4.15 -1.80 -26.99
CA SER A 24 -5.56 -2.19 -26.85
C SER A 24 -5.75 -3.18 -25.68
N GLY A 25 -6.53 -2.77 -24.69
CA GLY A 25 -6.87 -3.58 -23.51
C GLY A 25 -5.95 -3.31 -22.30
N SER A 26 -6.52 -2.71 -21.25
CA SER A 26 -5.86 -2.29 -20.00
C SER A 26 -5.39 -3.43 -19.09
N LYS A 27 -5.33 -4.67 -19.61
CA LYS A 27 -5.14 -5.87 -18.81
C LYS A 27 -3.75 -6.45 -19.04
N CYS A 28 -3.15 -6.93 -17.97
CA CYS A 28 -1.94 -7.73 -18.03
C CYS A 28 -2.11 -8.90 -19.01
N PHE A 29 -1.06 -9.21 -19.77
CA PHE A 29 -1.05 -10.38 -20.65
C PHE A 29 -1.16 -11.67 -19.81
N LYS A 30 -2.01 -12.62 -20.23
CA LYS A 30 -2.29 -13.84 -19.45
C LYS A 30 -1.01 -14.62 -19.09
N GLY A 31 -0.09 -14.77 -20.04
CA GLY A 31 1.16 -15.49 -19.76
C GLY A 31 2.08 -14.79 -18.76
N TYR A 32 2.03 -13.46 -18.66
CA TYR A 32 2.70 -12.76 -17.57
C TYR A 32 2.00 -13.02 -16.24
N GLN A 33 0.67 -12.91 -16.22
CA GLN A 33 -0.11 -13.12 -15.01
C GLN A 33 0.10 -14.53 -14.43
N ASP A 34 0.00 -15.57 -15.26
CA ASP A 34 0.18 -16.96 -14.82
C ASP A 34 1.57 -17.18 -14.16
N ILE A 35 2.61 -16.55 -14.70
CA ILE A 35 3.98 -16.64 -14.15
C ILE A 35 4.08 -15.86 -12.84
N PHE A 36 3.50 -14.66 -12.75
CA PHE A 36 3.56 -13.87 -11.52
C PHE A 36 2.75 -14.50 -10.38
N ASP A 37 1.62 -15.15 -10.68
CA ASP A 37 0.87 -15.94 -9.71
C ASP A 37 1.71 -17.11 -9.19
N GLU A 38 2.42 -17.82 -10.08
CA GLU A 38 3.31 -18.92 -9.69
C GLU A 38 4.48 -18.45 -8.81
N LEU A 39 5.13 -17.34 -9.19
CA LEU A 39 6.25 -16.77 -8.44
C LEU A 39 5.80 -16.28 -7.05
N HIS A 40 4.64 -15.63 -6.99
CA HIS A 40 4.07 -15.15 -5.73
C HIS A 40 3.72 -16.30 -4.79
N ALA A 41 3.11 -17.37 -5.30
CA ALA A 41 2.84 -18.59 -4.53
C ALA A 41 4.11 -19.28 -4.01
N LYS A 42 5.26 -19.08 -4.68
CA LYS A 42 6.58 -19.53 -4.24
C LYS A 42 7.27 -18.55 -3.27
N GLY A 43 6.60 -17.47 -2.88
CA GLY A 43 7.13 -16.46 -1.97
C GLY A 43 8.16 -15.51 -2.60
N ILE A 44 8.24 -15.46 -3.94
CA ILE A 44 9.17 -14.62 -4.69
C ILE A 44 8.54 -13.24 -4.92
N VAL A 45 9.29 -12.18 -4.62
CA VAL A 45 8.84 -10.80 -4.82
C VAL A 45 9.15 -10.37 -6.24
N VAL A 46 8.15 -9.87 -6.98
CA VAL A 46 8.35 -9.27 -8.31
C VAL A 46 8.13 -7.77 -8.23
N VAL A 47 9.10 -7.01 -8.71
CA VAL A 47 9.08 -5.54 -8.70
C VAL A 47 9.19 -5.05 -10.14
N ALA A 48 8.32 -4.13 -10.57
CA ALA A 48 8.36 -3.57 -11.92
C ALA A 48 8.27 -2.05 -11.93
N SER A 49 8.95 -1.42 -12.88
CA SER A 49 8.87 0.03 -13.09
C SER A 49 7.52 0.42 -13.71
N ALA A 50 6.84 1.43 -13.16
CA ALA A 50 5.52 1.90 -13.61
C ALA A 50 5.49 2.47 -15.04
N GLY A 51 6.64 2.93 -15.56
CA GLY A 51 6.76 3.57 -16.88
C GLY A 51 7.02 5.08 -16.78
N ASN A 52 7.46 5.68 -17.89
CA ASN A 52 7.97 7.06 -17.96
C ASN A 52 7.23 7.90 -19.01
N LYS A 53 5.91 7.74 -19.13
CA LYS A 53 5.09 8.39 -20.18
C LYS A 53 4.06 9.39 -19.64
N ASN A 54 4.00 9.59 -18.32
CA ASN A 54 2.93 10.33 -17.66
C ASN A 54 1.52 9.86 -18.10
N LEU A 55 1.34 8.55 -18.16
CA LEU A 55 0.09 7.88 -18.52
C LEU A 55 -0.31 6.92 -17.40
N ASP A 56 -1.56 6.47 -17.44
CA ASP A 56 -2.09 5.49 -16.48
C ASP A 56 -1.34 4.15 -16.58
N VAL A 57 -0.85 3.63 -15.45
CA VAL A 57 -0.10 2.37 -15.33
C VAL A 57 -0.86 1.20 -15.92
N LYS A 58 -2.20 1.22 -15.97
CA LYS A 58 -2.99 0.14 -16.59
C LYS A 58 -2.61 -0.15 -18.05
N TYR A 59 -1.97 0.80 -18.74
CA TYR A 59 -1.49 0.63 -20.11
C TYR A 59 -0.05 0.10 -20.21
N PHE A 60 0.62 -0.20 -19.10
CA PHE A 60 2.01 -0.65 -19.07
C PHE A 60 2.12 -2.03 -18.42
N THR A 61 2.55 -3.01 -19.20
CA THR A 61 2.87 -4.35 -18.70
C THR A 61 4.39 -4.49 -18.55
N PRO A 62 4.93 -5.15 -17.52
CA PRO A 62 4.23 -5.96 -16.50
C PRO A 62 3.71 -5.17 -15.28
N ALA A 63 3.89 -3.85 -15.23
CA ALA A 63 3.55 -3.03 -14.06
C ALA A 63 2.05 -2.98 -13.70
N ASN A 64 1.16 -3.39 -14.61
CA ASN A 64 -0.28 -3.49 -14.40
C ASN A 64 -0.76 -4.90 -13.98
N CYS A 65 0.14 -5.86 -13.83
CA CYS A 65 -0.20 -7.23 -13.45
C CYS A 65 -0.46 -7.35 -11.94
N ASN A 66 -1.32 -8.29 -11.54
CA ASN A 66 -1.44 -8.66 -10.13
C ASN A 66 -0.14 -9.34 -9.67
N HIS A 67 0.12 -9.30 -8.37
CA HIS A 67 1.33 -9.86 -7.73
C HIS A 67 2.66 -9.23 -8.19
N VAL A 68 2.59 -8.05 -8.81
CA VAL A 68 3.75 -7.22 -9.15
C VAL A 68 3.71 -5.94 -8.33
N ILE A 69 4.81 -5.63 -7.64
CA ILE A 69 5.00 -4.35 -6.97
C ILE A 69 5.32 -3.30 -8.04
N SER A 70 4.34 -2.48 -8.39
CA SER A 70 4.46 -1.42 -9.40
C SER A 70 5.04 -0.15 -8.78
N VAL A 71 6.19 0.28 -9.28
CA VAL A 71 7.00 1.34 -8.66
C VAL A 71 6.97 2.62 -9.48
N SER A 72 6.40 3.68 -8.91
CA SER A 72 6.53 5.04 -9.42
C SER A 72 7.83 5.68 -8.94
N SER A 73 8.23 6.79 -9.55
CA SER A 73 9.47 7.49 -9.21
C SER A 73 9.23 8.85 -8.59
N THR A 74 10.13 9.29 -7.71
CA THR A 74 10.16 10.67 -7.21
C THR A 74 11.48 11.40 -7.51
N THR A 75 11.41 12.73 -7.55
CA THR A 75 12.56 13.63 -7.54
C THR A 75 13.22 13.67 -6.17
N ARG A 76 14.36 14.37 -6.06
CA ARG A 76 15.04 14.63 -4.78
C ARG A 76 14.15 15.39 -3.77
N MET A 77 13.25 16.22 -4.25
CA MET A 77 12.29 16.96 -3.42
C MET A 77 11.03 16.16 -3.09
N GLY A 78 10.97 14.91 -3.55
CA GLY A 78 9.80 14.07 -3.36
C GLY A 78 8.61 14.52 -4.19
N GLU A 79 8.84 14.96 -5.43
CA GLU A 79 7.77 15.23 -6.41
C GLU A 79 7.70 14.09 -7.42
N ARG A 80 6.55 13.88 -8.07
CA ARG A 80 6.46 12.95 -9.20
C ARG A 80 6.95 13.62 -10.49
N PRO A 81 7.98 13.09 -11.18
CA PRO A 81 8.40 13.57 -12.50
C PRO A 81 7.44 13.00 -13.58
N VAL A 82 7.91 12.77 -14.80
CA VAL A 82 7.12 12.17 -15.90
C VAL A 82 6.78 10.67 -15.72
N ALA A 83 6.86 10.16 -14.49
CA ALA A 83 6.47 8.80 -14.15
C ALA A 83 4.99 8.56 -14.46
N SER A 84 4.68 7.37 -14.96
CA SER A 84 3.31 6.88 -15.07
C SER A 84 2.64 6.79 -13.69
N TYR A 85 1.31 6.90 -13.66
CA TYR A 85 0.51 7.07 -12.44
C TYR A 85 -0.72 6.15 -12.46
N GLY A 86 -1.51 6.10 -11.39
CA GLY A 86 -2.80 5.41 -11.38
C GLY A 86 -2.91 4.35 -10.29
N SER A 87 -4.11 3.78 -10.15
CA SER A 87 -4.45 2.90 -9.02
C SER A 87 -3.62 1.61 -8.93
N SER A 88 -2.94 1.20 -10.00
CA SER A 88 -2.01 0.06 -9.98
C SER A 88 -0.64 0.40 -9.40
N VAL A 89 -0.29 1.68 -9.16
CA VAL A 89 0.97 2.05 -8.49
C VAL A 89 0.92 1.58 -7.04
N SER A 90 1.84 0.69 -6.66
CA SER A 90 1.85 0.08 -5.33
C SER A 90 2.64 0.91 -4.32
N ILE A 91 3.68 1.62 -4.77
CA ILE A 91 4.64 2.35 -3.93
C ILE A 91 5.49 3.31 -4.81
N SER A 92 6.13 4.30 -4.20
CA SER A 92 7.13 5.15 -4.86
C SER A 92 8.51 5.05 -4.23
N ALA A 93 9.54 5.29 -5.04
CA ALA A 93 10.93 5.41 -4.60
C ALA A 93 11.69 6.48 -5.40
N PRO A 94 12.86 6.94 -4.93
CA PRO A 94 13.68 7.90 -5.67
C PRO A 94 14.07 7.34 -7.05
N GLY A 95 13.69 8.05 -8.10
CA GLY A 95 14.11 7.76 -9.47
C GLY A 95 14.71 8.96 -10.21
N GLY A 96 14.74 10.13 -9.57
CA GLY A 96 15.45 11.31 -10.08
C GLY A 96 14.82 11.96 -11.31
N THR A 97 15.54 12.92 -11.88
CA THR A 97 15.21 13.57 -13.16
C THR A 97 16.46 13.64 -14.04
N HIS A 98 16.27 13.92 -15.33
CA HIS A 98 17.38 14.14 -16.26
C HIS A 98 17.99 15.55 -16.14
N ALA A 99 17.58 16.33 -15.13
CA ALA A 99 18.22 17.60 -14.84
C ALA A 99 19.62 17.36 -14.22
N PRO A 100 20.59 18.27 -14.44
CA PRO A 100 21.94 18.12 -13.89
C PRO A 100 21.96 17.88 -12.37
N ASN A 101 22.68 16.86 -11.92
CA ASN A 101 22.83 16.46 -10.50
C ASN A 101 21.52 16.06 -9.80
N GLN A 102 20.52 15.65 -10.57
CA GLN A 102 19.23 15.20 -10.06
C GLN A 102 18.89 13.75 -10.44
N GLY A 103 19.79 13.04 -11.12
CA GLY A 103 19.60 11.62 -11.41
C GLY A 103 19.97 10.72 -10.22
N ILE A 104 19.78 9.42 -10.41
CA ILE A 104 20.27 8.37 -9.53
C ILE A 104 21.63 7.91 -10.05
N PHE A 105 22.66 8.13 -9.25
CA PHE A 105 24.03 7.75 -9.56
C PHE A 105 24.23 6.25 -9.33
N SER A 106 24.73 5.53 -10.33
CA SER A 106 25.01 4.11 -10.23
C SER A 106 26.16 3.70 -11.15
N THR A 107 26.63 2.46 -11.01
CA THR A 107 27.66 1.87 -11.88
C THR A 107 27.21 1.89 -13.33
N PHE A 108 28.13 2.21 -14.23
CA PHE A 108 27.88 2.35 -15.65
C PHE A 108 29.04 1.77 -16.48
N ASN A 109 28.74 1.33 -17.69
CA ASN A 109 29.74 0.88 -18.67
C ASN A 109 29.64 1.79 -19.90
N THR A 110 30.75 2.39 -20.32
CA THR A 110 30.75 3.36 -21.44
C THR A 110 30.63 2.73 -22.83
N GLY A 111 30.79 1.41 -22.92
CA GLY A 111 30.74 0.69 -24.19
C GLY A 111 29.31 0.49 -24.70
N MET A 112 29.12 0.71 -26.00
CA MET A 112 27.81 0.62 -26.68
C MET A 112 27.53 -0.76 -27.30
N ILE A 113 28.59 -1.47 -27.73
CA ILE A 113 28.50 -2.77 -28.42
C ILE A 113 29.33 -3.84 -27.69
N SER A 114 30.49 -3.45 -27.16
CA SER A 114 31.34 -4.28 -26.29
C SER A 114 31.49 -3.63 -24.92
N VAL A 115 32.08 -4.34 -23.95
CA VAL A 115 32.49 -3.76 -22.67
C VAL A 115 33.43 -2.58 -22.92
N GLY A 116 33.16 -1.46 -22.27
CA GLY A 116 33.97 -0.24 -22.32
C GLY A 116 34.61 0.01 -20.96
N GLU A 117 34.80 1.28 -20.61
CA GLU A 117 35.35 1.65 -19.32
C GLU A 117 34.29 1.50 -18.21
N HIS A 118 34.75 1.02 -17.06
CA HIS A 118 33.97 1.01 -15.82
C HIS A 118 33.89 2.42 -15.27
N ASN A 119 32.66 2.93 -15.12
CA ASN A 119 32.42 4.28 -14.64
C ASN A 119 31.19 4.29 -13.72
N TYR A 120 30.80 5.48 -13.28
CA TYR A 120 29.52 5.76 -12.69
C TYR A 120 28.81 6.83 -13.52
N SER A 121 27.49 6.78 -13.56
CA SER A 121 26.68 7.76 -14.28
C SER A 121 25.34 7.97 -13.59
N GLU A 122 24.78 9.16 -13.78
CA GLU A 122 23.42 9.47 -13.37
C GLU A 122 22.42 9.05 -14.45
N ASN A 123 21.37 8.33 -14.06
CA ASN A 123 20.20 8.09 -14.90
C ASN A 123 18.92 8.40 -14.15
N ALA A 124 17.80 8.52 -14.85
CA ALA A 124 16.53 8.85 -14.22
C ALA A 124 15.34 8.08 -14.78
N GLY A 125 14.33 7.94 -13.94
CA GLY A 125 13.03 7.34 -14.26
C GLY A 125 12.64 6.22 -13.31
N THR A 126 11.48 5.62 -13.60
CA THR A 126 10.95 4.49 -12.82
C THR A 126 11.86 3.25 -12.86
N SER A 127 12.68 3.11 -13.90
CA SER A 127 13.74 2.09 -13.99
C SER A 127 14.81 2.22 -12.91
N MET A 128 15.05 3.43 -12.39
CA MET A 128 15.97 3.70 -11.28
C MET A 128 15.27 3.64 -9.91
N ALA A 129 13.96 3.84 -9.87
CA ALA A 129 13.15 3.68 -8.65
C ALA A 129 12.93 2.19 -8.28
N ALA A 130 12.58 1.35 -9.26
CA ALA A 130 12.34 -0.09 -9.06
C ALA A 130 13.46 -0.85 -8.31
N PRO A 131 14.77 -0.66 -8.61
CA PRO A 131 15.83 -1.36 -7.90
C PRO A 131 15.96 -0.94 -6.42
N HIS A 132 15.54 0.26 -6.03
CA HIS A 132 15.47 0.63 -4.60
C HIS A 132 14.45 -0.24 -3.86
N ILE A 133 13.27 -0.47 -4.45
CA ILE A 133 12.24 -1.34 -3.88
C ILE A 133 12.71 -2.79 -3.85
N SER A 134 13.36 -3.25 -4.91
CA SER A 134 13.96 -4.60 -4.95
C SER A 134 15.01 -4.80 -3.86
N ALA A 135 15.85 -3.79 -3.60
CA ALA A 135 16.82 -3.84 -2.51
C ALA A 135 16.16 -3.90 -1.13
N ILE A 136 15.09 -3.13 -0.90
CA ILE A 136 14.34 -3.17 0.36
C ILE A 136 13.63 -4.53 0.53
N ALA A 137 13.09 -5.12 -0.54
CA ALA A 137 12.54 -6.47 -0.50
C ALA A 137 13.61 -7.52 -0.15
N ALA A 138 14.82 -7.37 -0.68
CA ALA A 138 15.94 -8.25 -0.34
C ALA A 138 16.38 -8.09 1.13
N LEU A 139 16.42 -6.85 1.64
CA LEU A 139 16.66 -6.58 3.07
C LEU A 139 15.56 -7.16 3.96
N ALA A 140 14.30 -7.04 3.54
CA ALA A 140 13.17 -7.65 4.23
C ALA A 140 13.31 -9.18 4.33
N LYS A 141 13.70 -9.84 3.22
CA LYS A 141 13.98 -11.28 3.19
C LYS A 141 15.21 -11.66 4.01
N SER A 142 16.20 -10.79 4.18
CA SER A 142 17.38 -11.12 4.99
C SER A 142 17.08 -11.09 6.49
N VAL A 143 16.16 -10.23 6.95
CA VAL A 143 15.74 -10.19 8.36
C VAL A 143 14.61 -11.18 8.67
N ASN A 144 13.74 -11.45 7.70
CA ASN A 144 12.64 -12.39 7.81
C ASN A 144 12.52 -13.22 6.51
N PRO A 145 13.27 -14.34 6.39
CA PRO A 145 13.29 -15.17 5.19
C PRO A 145 11.93 -15.69 4.75
N ASP A 146 11.04 -15.94 5.71
CA ASP A 146 9.71 -16.50 5.49
C ASP A 146 8.64 -15.44 5.19
N ALA A 147 8.99 -14.15 5.24
CA ALA A 147 8.06 -13.07 4.92
C ALA A 147 7.50 -13.23 3.50
N THR A 148 6.18 -13.27 3.37
CA THR A 148 5.50 -13.37 2.07
C THR A 148 5.69 -12.09 1.24
N PRO A 149 5.55 -12.14 -0.09
CA PRO A 149 5.57 -10.94 -0.92
C PRO A 149 4.56 -9.87 -0.46
N ASP A 150 3.37 -10.30 -0.06
CA ASP A 150 2.32 -9.41 0.44
C ASP A 150 2.68 -8.78 1.78
N ARG A 151 3.35 -9.54 2.66
CA ARG A 151 3.85 -9.03 3.93
C ARG A 151 4.91 -7.95 3.73
N ILE A 152 5.84 -8.20 2.83
CA ILE A 152 6.90 -7.26 2.47
C ILE A 152 6.29 -5.98 1.88
N LEU A 153 5.35 -6.13 0.92
CA LEU A 153 4.66 -4.99 0.33
C LEU A 153 3.87 -4.20 1.39
N SER A 154 3.12 -4.87 2.27
CA SER A 154 2.36 -4.22 3.33
C SER A 154 3.27 -3.41 4.27
N ALA A 155 4.42 -3.97 4.65
CA ALA A 155 5.41 -3.25 5.46
C ALA A 155 5.97 -2.02 4.73
N MET A 156 6.27 -2.12 3.43
CA MET A 156 6.70 -0.98 2.61
C MET A 156 5.62 0.09 2.52
N GLN A 157 4.37 -0.29 2.27
CA GLN A 157 3.26 0.66 2.15
C GLN A 157 2.99 1.39 3.47
N LYS A 158 3.10 0.70 4.61
CA LYS A 158 3.03 1.32 5.94
C LYS A 158 4.21 2.24 6.23
N SER A 159 5.42 1.85 5.80
CA SER A 159 6.62 2.67 5.97
C SER A 159 6.53 4.03 5.26
N ALA A 160 5.78 4.07 4.16
CA ALA A 160 5.58 5.25 3.34
C ALA A 160 4.53 6.22 3.89
N GLN A 161 3.71 5.78 4.86
CA GLN A 161 2.70 6.64 5.49
C GLN A 161 3.38 7.86 6.14
N ASN A 162 2.78 9.03 5.95
CA ASN A 162 3.23 10.33 6.49
C ASN A 162 4.47 10.97 5.80
N ARG A 163 4.84 10.54 4.59
CA ARG A 163 5.78 11.29 3.74
C ARG A 163 5.04 11.89 2.54
N PRO A 164 4.40 13.06 2.68
CA PRO A 164 3.68 13.68 1.58
C PRO A 164 4.64 13.94 0.41
N ILE A 165 4.25 13.47 -0.77
CA ILE A 165 4.92 13.77 -2.04
C ILE A 165 4.28 15.04 -2.57
N GLN A 166 5.08 16.09 -2.80
CA GLN A 166 4.54 17.32 -3.37
C GLN A 166 4.00 17.05 -4.79
N ASN A 167 2.81 17.58 -5.09
CA ASN A 167 2.13 17.40 -6.38
C ASN A 167 1.83 15.93 -6.76
N CYS A 168 1.62 15.07 -5.75
CA CYS A 168 1.20 13.69 -5.99
C CYS A 168 0.25 13.20 -4.90
N ASP A 169 -0.87 12.61 -5.31
CA ASP A 169 -1.83 11.98 -4.41
C ASP A 169 -1.62 10.46 -4.36
N GLN A 170 -2.42 9.79 -3.52
CA GLN A 170 -2.40 8.34 -3.38
C GLN A 170 -2.71 7.62 -4.70
N TYR A 171 -3.52 8.23 -5.58
CA TYR A 171 -3.81 7.69 -6.91
C TYR A 171 -2.58 7.73 -7.82
N SER A 172 -1.69 8.72 -7.65
CA SER A 172 -0.59 8.97 -8.58
C SER A 172 0.75 8.38 -8.14
N CYS A 173 1.00 8.30 -6.84
CA CYS A 173 2.27 7.82 -6.27
C CYS A 173 2.11 6.62 -5.31
N GLY A 174 0.91 6.06 -5.22
CA GLY A 174 0.60 5.08 -4.19
C GLY A 174 0.72 5.71 -2.78
N PRO A 175 0.99 4.91 -1.73
CA PRO A 175 1.02 5.38 -0.35
C PRO A 175 2.17 6.32 0.02
N GLY A 176 3.13 6.56 -0.89
CA GLY A 176 4.23 7.51 -0.68
C GLY A 176 5.62 6.94 -1.01
N ILE A 177 6.66 7.65 -0.58
CA ILE A 177 8.06 7.21 -0.72
C ILE A 177 8.36 6.18 0.37
N VAL A 178 8.78 4.99 -0.05
CA VAL A 178 9.20 3.91 0.86
C VAL A 178 10.24 4.38 1.88
N ASP A 179 10.16 3.87 3.11
CA ASP A 179 11.19 4.04 4.13
C ASP A 179 11.77 2.67 4.50
N ALA A 180 13.03 2.45 4.16
CA ALA A 180 13.69 1.15 4.36
C ALA A 180 13.76 0.77 5.85
N GLY A 181 14.12 1.71 6.73
CA GLY A 181 14.26 1.45 8.17
C GLY A 181 12.92 1.06 8.78
N LYS A 182 11.89 1.88 8.55
CA LYS A 182 10.53 1.57 9.04
C LYS A 182 9.96 0.30 8.42
N THR A 183 10.29 -0.02 7.17
CA THR A 183 9.87 -1.30 6.56
C THR A 183 10.42 -2.48 7.37
N LEU A 184 11.69 -2.44 7.77
CA LEU A 184 12.29 -3.50 8.59
C LEU A 184 11.71 -3.53 10.01
N GLU A 185 11.49 -2.37 10.65
CA GLU A 185 10.82 -2.28 11.96
C GLU A 185 9.42 -2.92 11.93
N TYR A 186 8.67 -2.70 10.84
CA TYR A 186 7.37 -3.33 10.65
C TYR A 186 7.47 -4.84 10.49
N LEU A 187 8.55 -5.37 9.93
CA LEU A 187 8.73 -6.81 9.73
C LEU A 187 9.22 -7.54 10.99
N ASP A 188 10.02 -6.86 11.80
CA ASP A 188 10.61 -7.38 13.04
C ASP A 188 9.58 -7.50 14.18
N ASN A 189 8.46 -6.78 14.11
CA ASN A 189 7.38 -6.84 15.12
C ASN A 189 6.04 -7.36 14.54
N PRO A 190 5.91 -8.68 14.31
CA PRO A 190 4.71 -9.29 13.72
C PRO A 190 3.46 -9.17 14.62
N VAL A 191 3.62 -9.02 15.94
CA VAL A 191 2.48 -8.86 16.87
C VAL A 191 1.79 -7.52 16.69
N LYS A 192 2.55 -6.45 16.42
CA LYS A 192 1.98 -5.12 16.13
C LYS A 192 1.48 -4.96 14.70
N ASN A 193 1.86 -5.90 13.83
CA ASN A 193 1.62 -5.77 12.42
C ASN A 193 1.46 -7.19 11.84
N PRO A 194 0.32 -7.85 12.01
CA PRO A 194 0.19 -9.22 11.56
C PRO A 194 0.21 -9.30 10.04
N ASP A 195 0.85 -10.34 9.49
CA ASP A 195 0.72 -10.72 8.08
C ASP A 195 -0.70 -11.26 7.86
N PRO A 196 -1.53 -10.60 7.03
CA PRO A 196 -2.89 -11.09 6.77
C PRO A 196 -2.91 -12.49 6.11
N TRP A 197 -1.80 -12.92 5.51
CA TRP A 197 -1.74 -14.10 4.66
C TRP A 197 -0.98 -15.30 5.25
N ASN A 198 -0.13 -15.11 6.28
CA ASN A 198 0.75 -16.21 6.75
C ASN A 198 0.91 -16.36 8.27
N ASN A 199 0.36 -15.45 9.09
CA ASN A 199 0.49 -15.53 10.55
C ASN A 199 -0.80 -15.97 11.25
N GLY A 200 -1.39 -17.09 10.85
CA GLY A 200 -2.64 -17.57 11.46
C GLY A 200 -3.74 -16.48 11.50
N PRO A 201 -4.83 -16.69 12.24
CA PRO A 201 -5.85 -15.67 12.35
C PRO A 201 -5.41 -14.54 13.30
N ILE A 202 -5.58 -13.29 12.85
CA ILE A 202 -5.32 -12.06 13.62
C ILE A 202 -6.23 -11.97 14.85
N PHE A 203 -7.43 -12.56 14.72
CA PHE A 203 -8.43 -12.62 15.76
C PHE A 203 -8.73 -14.07 16.12
N TYR A 204 -8.86 -14.38 17.40
CA TYR A 204 -8.96 -15.77 17.88
C TYR A 204 -10.20 -16.53 17.38
N ASP A 205 -11.26 -15.82 17.02
CA ASP A 205 -12.53 -16.36 16.53
C ASP A 205 -12.60 -16.47 15.00
N ILE A 206 -11.51 -16.15 14.30
CA ILE A 206 -11.42 -16.22 12.84
C ILE A 206 -10.65 -17.47 12.43
N HIS A 207 -11.15 -18.17 11.41
CA HIS A 207 -10.50 -19.38 10.89
C HIS A 207 -10.51 -19.41 9.36
N LYS A 208 -9.47 -20.03 8.76
CA LYS A 208 -9.19 -20.03 7.31
C LYS A 208 -10.34 -20.48 6.41
N ASN A 209 -11.28 -21.24 6.96
CA ASN A 209 -12.45 -21.75 6.24
C ASN A 209 -13.71 -20.87 6.41
N MET A 210 -13.62 -19.74 7.13
CA MET A 210 -14.75 -18.81 7.25
C MET A 210 -14.95 -18.01 5.95
N PRO A 211 -16.20 -17.67 5.62
CA PRO A 211 -16.48 -16.57 4.71
C PRO A 211 -15.74 -15.30 5.15
N PHE A 212 -15.23 -14.55 4.18
CA PHE A 212 -14.53 -13.29 4.39
C PHE A 212 -13.24 -13.38 5.22
N TYR A 213 -12.67 -14.58 5.41
CA TYR A 213 -11.42 -14.76 6.15
C TYR A 213 -10.32 -13.83 5.65
N GLN A 214 -10.11 -13.77 4.34
CA GLN A 214 -9.06 -12.97 3.72
C GLN A 214 -9.28 -11.46 3.95
N GLU A 215 -10.53 -11.00 3.84
CA GLU A 215 -10.92 -9.61 4.01
C GLU A 215 -10.84 -9.17 5.47
N ILE A 216 -11.25 -10.03 6.41
CA ILE A 216 -11.15 -9.80 7.86
C ILE A 216 -9.68 -9.74 8.29
N GLN A 217 -8.86 -10.65 7.77
CA GLN A 217 -7.42 -10.63 7.97
C GLN A 217 -6.82 -9.34 7.41
N TRP A 218 -7.20 -8.96 6.19
CA TRP A 218 -6.71 -7.74 5.56
C TRP A 218 -7.05 -6.49 6.38
N ILE A 219 -8.32 -6.31 6.78
CA ILE A 219 -8.75 -5.10 7.50
C ILE A 219 -8.10 -5.01 8.89
N GLY A 220 -7.87 -6.15 9.56
CA GLY A 220 -7.10 -6.23 10.81
C GLY A 220 -5.63 -5.91 10.59
N ALA A 221 -5.01 -6.49 9.56
CA ALA A 221 -3.61 -6.24 9.21
C ALA A 221 -3.37 -4.78 8.80
N GLN A 222 -4.31 -4.11 8.14
CA GLN A 222 -4.21 -2.67 7.85
C GLN A 222 -4.33 -1.79 9.11
N GLY A 223 -4.70 -2.35 10.26
CA GLY A 223 -4.98 -1.60 11.47
C GLY A 223 -6.27 -0.77 11.38
N ILE A 224 -7.11 -1.02 10.37
CA ILE A 224 -8.39 -0.33 10.19
C ILE A 224 -9.35 -0.79 11.29
N THR A 225 -9.36 -2.08 11.60
CA THR A 225 -9.99 -2.64 12.80
C THR A 225 -8.93 -3.15 13.78
N THR A 226 -9.28 -3.14 15.05
CA THR A 226 -8.47 -3.69 16.16
C THR A 226 -9.16 -4.86 16.85
N GLY A 227 -10.36 -5.24 16.40
CA GLY A 227 -11.20 -6.22 17.09
C GLY A 227 -11.65 -5.75 18.48
N TYR A 228 -12.00 -6.72 19.32
CA TYR A 228 -12.43 -6.54 20.69
C TYR A 228 -11.25 -6.72 21.67
N PRO A 229 -11.34 -6.19 22.90
CA PRO A 229 -10.27 -6.29 23.90
C PRO A 229 -9.82 -7.71 24.26
N ASP A 230 -10.67 -8.72 23.99
CA ASP A 230 -10.39 -10.14 24.21
C ASP A 230 -9.64 -10.81 23.04
N GLY A 231 -9.31 -10.05 21.99
CA GLY A 231 -8.58 -10.53 20.82
C GLY A 231 -9.46 -11.18 19.75
N THR A 232 -10.78 -10.97 19.78
CA THR A 232 -11.72 -11.50 18.79
C THR A 232 -12.22 -10.42 17.80
N PHE A 233 -12.90 -10.82 16.72
CA PHE A 233 -13.42 -9.95 15.67
C PHE A 233 -14.95 -9.82 15.68
N HIS A 234 -15.67 -10.87 16.07
CA HIS A 234 -17.13 -11.01 16.02
C HIS A 234 -17.70 -10.83 14.60
N PRO A 235 -17.41 -11.75 13.65
CA PRO A 235 -17.75 -11.57 12.23
C PRO A 235 -19.26 -11.51 11.92
N ALA A 236 -20.11 -11.96 12.84
CA ALA A 236 -21.57 -11.97 12.68
C ALA A 236 -22.27 -10.78 13.37
N ASP A 237 -21.56 -10.02 14.19
CA ASP A 237 -22.16 -8.90 14.94
C ASP A 237 -22.38 -7.69 14.04
N ASN A 238 -23.37 -6.88 14.39
CA ASN A 238 -23.58 -5.60 13.71
C ASN A 238 -22.45 -4.64 14.07
N VAL A 239 -22.02 -3.85 13.09
CA VAL A 239 -21.05 -2.77 13.34
C VAL A 239 -21.77 -1.59 13.99
N GLU A 240 -21.31 -1.19 15.18
CA GLU A 240 -21.75 0.05 15.83
C GLU A 240 -21.24 1.28 15.06
N ARG A 241 -22.00 2.37 15.10
CA ARG A 241 -21.62 3.62 14.42
C ARG A 241 -20.30 4.20 14.89
N GLY A 242 -19.97 4.08 16.17
CA GLY A 242 -18.67 4.48 16.72
C GLY A 242 -17.52 3.65 16.17
N ALA A 243 -17.69 2.33 16.04
CA ALA A 243 -16.68 1.47 15.41
C ALA A 243 -16.50 1.81 13.93
N MET A 244 -17.60 2.07 13.22
CA MET A 244 -17.55 2.57 11.84
C MET A 244 -16.77 3.88 11.75
N ALA A 245 -16.93 4.76 12.74
CA ALA A 245 -16.15 5.99 12.78
C ALA A 245 -14.64 5.73 12.84
N ALA A 246 -14.25 4.79 13.71
CA ALA A 246 -12.86 4.37 13.83
C ALA A 246 -12.30 3.79 12.52
N PHE A 247 -13.09 2.99 11.80
CA PHE A 247 -12.64 2.41 10.53
C PHE A 247 -12.33 3.49 9.50
N PHE A 248 -13.19 4.50 9.32
CA PHE A 248 -12.92 5.61 8.41
C PHE A 248 -11.68 6.43 8.82
N TYR A 249 -11.53 6.73 10.11
CA TYR A 249 -10.39 7.51 10.60
C TYR A 249 -9.06 6.78 10.37
N ARG A 250 -9.01 5.48 10.69
CA ARG A 250 -7.82 4.65 10.51
C ARG A 250 -7.52 4.36 9.04
N TYR A 251 -8.57 4.13 8.24
CA TYR A 251 -8.43 3.98 6.78
C TYR A 251 -7.89 5.26 6.11
N ALA A 252 -8.22 6.43 6.65
CA ALA A 252 -7.67 7.71 6.20
C ALA A 252 -6.22 7.96 6.62
N GLY A 253 -5.54 6.98 7.24
CA GLY A 253 -4.17 7.11 7.71
C GLY A 253 -4.02 7.81 9.05
N GLN A 254 -5.08 7.84 9.88
CA GLN A 254 -5.08 8.47 11.21
C GLN A 254 -4.57 9.92 11.18
N PRO A 255 -5.17 10.80 10.35
CA PRO A 255 -4.67 12.15 10.16
C PRO A 255 -4.59 12.92 11.49
N GLU A 256 -3.60 13.80 11.58
CA GLU A 256 -3.47 14.70 12.73
C GLU A 256 -4.76 15.50 12.90
N TYR A 257 -5.31 15.43 14.11
CA TYR A 257 -6.57 16.05 14.44
C TYR A 257 -6.60 16.47 15.91
N VAL A 258 -6.88 17.76 16.13
CA VAL A 258 -7.07 18.33 17.46
C VAL A 258 -8.53 18.16 17.83
N MET A 259 -8.79 17.33 18.84
CA MET A 259 -10.15 17.11 19.32
C MET A 259 -10.71 18.38 19.96
N PRO A 260 -11.99 18.71 19.74
CA PRO A 260 -12.60 19.85 20.39
C PRO A 260 -12.76 19.56 21.89
N SER A 261 -12.56 20.59 22.72
CA SER A 261 -12.77 20.51 24.18
C SER A 261 -14.25 20.38 24.55
N THR A 262 -15.14 20.77 23.66
CA THR A 262 -16.59 20.59 23.76
C THR A 262 -17.07 19.73 22.60
N SER A 263 -17.82 18.68 22.90
CA SER A 263 -18.36 17.79 21.87
C SER A 263 -19.37 18.50 20.97
N PRO A 264 -19.32 18.28 19.63
CA PRO A 264 -20.37 18.71 18.72
C PRO A 264 -21.66 17.87 18.87
N PHE A 265 -21.61 16.74 19.58
CA PHE A 265 -22.75 15.84 19.78
C PHE A 265 -23.10 15.70 21.26
N ARG A 266 -24.39 15.75 21.58
CA ARG A 266 -24.89 15.71 22.97
C ARG A 266 -24.67 14.37 23.66
N ASP A 267 -24.60 13.29 22.89
CA ASP A 267 -24.50 11.90 23.35
C ASP A 267 -23.08 11.31 23.18
N VAL A 268 -22.09 12.15 22.86
CA VAL A 268 -20.69 11.75 22.75
C VAL A 268 -19.88 12.65 23.66
N SER A 269 -19.34 12.12 24.76
CA SER A 269 -18.54 12.89 25.72
C SER A 269 -17.05 12.85 25.36
N VAL A 270 -16.24 13.81 25.82
CA VAL A 270 -14.81 13.90 25.49
C VAL A 270 -14.01 12.63 25.85
N GLY A 271 -14.50 11.87 26.84
CA GLY A 271 -13.90 10.60 27.26
C GLY A 271 -14.55 9.34 26.69
N SER A 272 -15.57 9.45 25.84
CA SER A 272 -16.24 8.26 25.29
C SER A 272 -15.34 7.54 24.29
N SER A 273 -15.55 6.22 24.15
CA SER A 273 -14.97 5.43 23.08
C SER A 273 -15.19 6.10 21.73
N PHE A 274 -14.15 6.12 20.90
CA PHE A 274 -14.15 6.69 19.56
C PHE A 274 -14.46 8.21 19.47
N TYR A 275 -14.36 8.98 20.58
CA TYR A 275 -14.63 10.43 20.56
C TYR A 275 -13.82 11.16 19.48
N ARG A 276 -12.53 10.85 19.37
CA ARG A 276 -11.63 11.43 18.35
C ARG A 276 -12.14 11.17 16.95
N GLU A 277 -12.43 9.92 16.65
CA GLU A 277 -12.78 9.47 15.32
C GLU A 277 -14.15 9.99 14.89
N ILE A 278 -15.11 10.00 15.82
CA ILE A 278 -16.45 10.58 15.62
C ILE A 278 -16.36 12.08 15.33
N THR A 279 -15.62 12.83 16.14
CA THR A 279 -15.50 14.29 15.97
C THR A 279 -14.70 14.67 14.72
N TRP A 280 -13.71 13.86 14.33
CA TRP A 280 -13.01 14.00 13.06
C TRP A 280 -13.93 13.74 11.83
N LEU A 281 -14.78 12.72 11.89
CA LEU A 281 -15.77 12.47 10.82
C LEU A 281 -16.73 13.63 10.65
N HIS A 282 -17.12 14.25 11.77
CA HIS A 282 -17.95 15.44 11.76
C HIS A 282 -17.21 16.66 11.19
N SER A 283 -15.98 16.93 11.63
CA SER A 283 -15.20 18.07 11.13
C SER A 283 -14.88 17.96 9.64
N THR A 284 -14.88 16.75 9.09
CA THR A 284 -14.65 16.51 7.67
C THR A 284 -15.94 16.36 6.85
N GLY A 285 -17.11 16.60 7.45
CA GLY A 285 -18.40 16.58 6.77
C GLY A 285 -18.90 15.20 6.35
N ILE A 286 -18.26 14.11 6.80
CA ILE A 286 -18.71 12.74 6.49
C ILE A 286 -19.92 12.38 7.34
N ALA A 287 -19.90 12.74 8.63
CA ALA A 287 -20.99 12.44 9.56
C ALA A 287 -21.55 13.70 10.22
N ASN A 288 -22.82 14.00 9.95
CA ASN A 288 -23.48 15.21 10.46
C ASN A 288 -24.34 14.95 11.72
N GLY A 289 -24.44 13.70 12.17
CA GLY A 289 -25.37 13.31 13.24
C GLY A 289 -26.84 13.46 12.82
N TRP A 290 -27.70 13.64 13.82
CA TRP A 290 -29.14 13.86 13.67
C TRP A 290 -29.53 15.29 14.05
N GLN A 291 -30.73 15.70 13.62
CA GLN A 291 -31.30 17.03 13.91
C GLN A 291 -31.44 17.32 15.42
N ASP A 292 -31.52 16.27 16.26
CA ASP A 292 -31.57 16.38 17.72
C ASP A 292 -30.19 16.65 18.37
N GLY A 293 -29.13 16.76 17.57
CA GLY A 293 -27.76 16.99 18.01
C GLY A 293 -27.04 15.73 18.50
N THR A 294 -27.53 14.53 18.16
CA THR A 294 -26.91 13.25 18.55
C THR A 294 -26.11 12.58 17.43
N TYR A 295 -25.19 11.68 17.79
CA TYR A 295 -24.42 10.83 16.88
C TYR A 295 -24.75 9.33 16.99
N ARG A 296 -25.32 8.90 18.11
CA ARG A 296 -25.77 7.55 18.43
C ARG A 296 -24.66 6.50 18.23
N PRO A 297 -23.56 6.58 19.00
CA PRO A 297 -22.35 5.81 18.73
C PRO A 297 -22.52 4.29 18.88
N VAL A 298 -23.41 3.85 19.77
CA VAL A 298 -23.67 2.42 20.05
C VAL A 298 -24.79 1.83 19.20
N ASP A 299 -25.49 2.64 18.40
CA ASP A 299 -26.52 2.13 17.49
C ASP A 299 -25.85 1.37 16.34
N PRO A 300 -26.44 0.27 15.85
CA PRO A 300 -25.95 -0.40 14.66
C PRO A 300 -26.06 0.50 13.43
N ILE A 301 -25.07 0.44 12.54
CA ILE A 301 -25.09 1.19 11.29
C ILE A 301 -26.05 0.56 10.27
N ARG A 302 -26.99 1.36 9.76
CA ARG A 302 -27.87 0.96 8.66
C ARG A 302 -27.18 1.10 7.29
N ARG A 303 -27.61 0.29 6.31
CA ARG A 303 -27.04 0.28 4.95
C ARG A 303 -27.13 1.63 4.21
N ASP A 304 -28.20 2.38 4.43
CA ASP A 304 -28.39 3.74 3.87
C ASP A 304 -27.40 4.75 4.47
N ALA A 305 -27.23 4.72 5.79
CA ALA A 305 -26.24 5.54 6.47
C ALA A 305 -24.81 5.18 6.02
N MET A 306 -24.50 3.89 5.89
CA MET A 306 -23.22 3.44 5.33
C MET A 306 -22.96 4.04 3.94
N ALA A 307 -23.93 3.95 3.03
CA ALA A 307 -23.80 4.50 1.68
C ALA A 307 -23.53 6.02 1.71
N ALA A 308 -24.21 6.76 2.58
CA ALA A 308 -23.99 8.20 2.75
C ALA A 308 -22.57 8.51 3.24
N PHE A 309 -22.02 7.73 4.18
CA PHE A 309 -20.68 7.93 4.72
C PHE A 309 -19.63 7.65 3.64
N ILE A 310 -19.74 6.52 2.93
CA ILE A 310 -18.83 6.15 1.84
C ILE A 310 -18.88 7.19 0.72
N TYR A 311 -20.07 7.63 0.30
CA TYR A 311 -20.22 8.64 -0.74
C TYR A 311 -19.51 9.94 -0.38
N ARG A 312 -19.72 10.45 0.84
CA ARG A 312 -19.08 11.68 1.32
C ARG A 312 -17.57 11.51 1.48
N TYR A 313 -17.10 10.36 1.93
CA TYR A 313 -15.67 10.06 2.01
C TYR A 313 -15.00 10.10 0.63
N ALA A 314 -15.61 9.45 -0.36
CA ALA A 314 -15.07 9.36 -1.72
C ALA A 314 -15.15 10.67 -2.53
N HIS A 315 -16.04 11.59 -2.16
CA HIS A 315 -16.29 12.85 -2.87
C HIS A 315 -15.91 14.09 -2.06
N LYS A 316 -14.99 13.94 -1.10
CA LYS A 316 -14.41 15.10 -0.44
C LYS A 316 -13.78 16.02 -1.50
N LYS A 317 -14.22 17.27 -1.52
CA LYS A 317 -13.48 18.38 -2.14
C LYS A 317 -12.47 18.91 -1.14
#